data_AF-A0A527WQ03-F1
#
_entry.id   AF-A0A527WQ03-F1
#
_cell.length_a   1.000
_cell.length_b   1.000
_cell.length_c   1.000
_cell.angle_alpha   90.00
_cell.angle_beta   90.00
_cell.angle_gamma   90.00
#
_symmetry.space_group_name_H-M   'P 1'
#
loop_
_entity.id
_entity.type
_entity.pdbx_description
1 polymer ?
#
loop_
_entity_poly.entity_id
_entity_poly.type
_entity_poly.pdbx_seq_one_letter_code
_entity_poly.pdbx_strand_id
1 'polypeptide(L)' 'MRGLIAIVSSLVLAAAFAAPALAQQATKIGQHNAWGTYSYQSQAGKVCYVLTVPTDKQPPSLDHGDMFFFV' A
#
# COMPACT_ATOMS: atom_id res chain seq x y z
N MET A 1 38.60 -11.23 19.77
CA MET A 1 38.45 -9.83 19.28
C MET A 1 38.01 -9.73 17.82
N ARG A 2 38.69 -10.36 16.85
CA ARG A 2 38.31 -10.27 15.42
C ARG A 2 36.88 -10.72 15.08
N GLY A 3 36.39 -11.81 15.67
CA GLY A 3 35.01 -12.30 15.45
C GLY A 3 33.94 -11.37 16.04
N LEU A 4 34.20 -10.76 17.20
CA LEU A 4 33.29 -9.79 17.82
C LEU A 4 33.13 -8.55 16.95
N ILE A 5 34.24 -8.04 16.41
CA ILE A 5 34.24 -6.88 15.50
C ILE A 5 33.41 -7.20 14.25
N ALA A 6 33.59 -8.38 13.64
CA ALA A 6 32.83 -8.77 12.45
C ALA A 6 31.31 -8.86 12.72
N ILE A 7 30.90 -9.39 13.87
CA ILE A 7 29.49 -9.50 14.25
C ILE A 7 28.87 -8.11 14.47
N VAL A 8 29.56 -7.25 15.22
CA VAL A 8 29.09 -5.88 15.49
C VAL A 8 28.99 -5.08 14.19
N SER A 9 29.98 -5.16 13.31
CA SER A 9 29.96 -4.49 12.00
C SER A 9 28.79 -4.97 11.13
N SER A 10 28.50 -6.27 11.14
CA SER A 10 27.40 -6.85 10.36
C SER A 10 26.03 -6.38 10.88
N LEU A 11 25.86 -6.29 12.21
CA LEU A 11 24.64 -5.79 12.84
C LEU A 11 24.39 -4.31 12.52
N VAL A 12 25.43 -3.48 12.58
CA VAL A 12 25.34 -2.05 12.25
C VAL A 12 24.96 -1.86 10.78
N LEU A 13 25.52 -2.66 9.87
CA LEU A 13 25.17 -2.60 8.46
C LEU A 13 23.71 -3.02 8.22
N ALA A 14 23.25 -4.10 8.85
CA ALA A 14 21.86 -4.56 8.73
C ALA A 14 20.86 -3.51 9.26
N ALA A 15 21.19 -2.86 10.37
CA ALA A 15 20.35 -1.79 10.94
C ALA A 15 20.33 -0.52 10.05
N ALA A 16 21.44 -0.18 9.39
CA ALA A 16 21.53 0.97 8.50
C ALA A 16 20.71 0.81 7.22
N PHE A 17 20.49 -0.43 6.76
CA PHE A 17 19.67 -0.73 5.57
C PHE A 17 18.23 -1.15 5.90
N ALA A 18 17.86 -1.19 7.18
CA ALA A 18 16.47 -1.37 7.61
C ALA A 18 15.69 -0.07 7.41
N ALA A 19 15.51 0.37 6.16
CA ALA A 19 14.57 1.43 5.85
C ALA A 19 13.15 0.92 6.15
N PRO A 20 12.31 1.67 6.88
CA PRO A 20 10.92 1.30 7.05
C PRO A 20 10.28 1.25 5.66
N ALA A 21 9.64 0.13 5.33
CA ALA A 21 8.74 0.06 4.19
C ALA A 21 7.49 0.90 4.52
N LEU A 22 7.58 2.21 4.29
CA LEU A 22 6.44 3.10 4.39
C LEU A 22 5.51 2.78 3.23
N ALA A 23 4.43 2.05 3.51
CA ALA A 23 3.37 1.83 2.54
C ALA A 23 2.82 3.20 2.11
N GLN A 24 2.92 3.51 0.82
CA GLN A 24 2.49 4.81 0.31
C GLN A 24 0.95 4.82 0.28
N GLN A 25 0.36 5.53 1.24
CA GLN A 25 -1.09 5.66 1.33
C GLN A 25 -1.60 6.58 0.23
N ALA A 26 -2.56 6.09 -0.55
CA ALA A 26 -3.25 6.92 -1.51
C ALA A 26 -4.11 7.96 -0.80
N THR A 27 -4.04 9.19 -1.26
CA THR A 27 -4.88 10.28 -0.77
C THR A 27 -6.16 10.32 -1.60
N LYS A 28 -7.31 10.28 -0.94
CA LYS A 28 -8.60 10.54 -1.60
C LYS A 28 -8.66 12.00 -2.01
N ILE A 29 -8.86 12.25 -3.30
CA ILE A 29 -8.92 13.61 -3.86
C ILE A 29 -10.36 14.04 -4.16
N GLY A 30 -11.31 13.10 -4.16
CA GLY A 30 -12.70 13.38 -4.47
C GLY A 30 -13.58 12.14 -4.47
N GLN A 31 -14.87 12.36 -4.64
CA GLN A 31 -15.87 11.31 -4.81
C GLN A 31 -16.97 11.79 -5.75
N HIS A 32 -17.43 10.89 -6.61
CA HIS A 32 -18.58 11.12 -7.49
C HIS A 32 -19.45 9.84 -7.51
N ASN A 33 -20.68 9.95 -7.00
CA ASN A 33 -21.55 8.79 -6.75
C ASN A 33 -20.83 7.72 -5.91
N ALA A 34 -20.81 6.47 -6.40
CA ALA A 34 -20.14 5.33 -5.75
C ALA A 34 -18.61 5.30 -5.96
N TRP A 35 -18.06 6.19 -6.80
CA TRP A 35 -16.64 6.16 -7.18
C TRP A 35 -15.83 7.18 -6.39
N GLY A 36 -14.78 6.72 -5.71
CA GLY A 36 -13.76 7.56 -5.11
C GLY A 36 -12.58 7.76 -6.07
N THR A 37 -12.11 9.00 -6.21
CA THR A 37 -10.86 9.32 -6.93
C THR A 37 -9.73 9.45 -5.93
N TYR A 38 -8.58 8.85 -6.24
CA TYR A 38 -7.41 8.80 -5.37
C TYR A 38 -6.15 9.17 -6.14
N SER A 39 -5.13 9.62 -5.42
CA SER A 39 -3.79 9.78 -5.98
C SER A 39 -2.68 9.44 -5.00
N TYR A 40 -1.54 9.02 -5.51
CA TYR A 40 -0.30 8.88 -4.74
C TYR A 40 0.91 9.26 -5.60
N GLN A 41 2.04 9.58 -4.97
CA GLN A 41 3.30 9.81 -5.67
C GLN A 41 4.02 8.49 -5.88
N SER A 42 4.21 8.05 -7.12
CA SER A 42 5.13 6.95 -7.44
C SER A 42 6.51 7.50 -7.80
N GLN A 43 7.51 6.61 -7.91
CA GLN A 43 8.83 7.00 -8.42
C GLN A 43 8.77 7.54 -9.85
N ALA A 44 7.81 7.08 -10.67
CA ALA A 44 7.62 7.51 -12.06
C ALA A 44 6.73 8.77 -12.19
N GLY A 45 6.25 9.33 -11.08
CA GLY A 45 5.37 10.51 -11.06
C GLY A 45 4.05 10.26 -10.32
N LYS A 46 3.17 11.26 -10.36
CA LYS A 46 1.86 11.19 -9.73
C LYS A 46 0.98 10.16 -10.43
N VAL A 47 0.44 9.21 -9.68
CA VAL A 47 -0.54 8.24 -10.15
C VAL A 47 -1.91 8.66 -9.65
N CYS A 48 -2.90 8.66 -10.53
CA CYS A 48 -4.30 8.91 -10.23
C CYS A 48 -5.12 7.69 -10.64
N TYR A 49 -6.06 7.28 -9.80
CA TYR A 49 -6.92 6.15 -10.07
C TYR A 49 -8.30 6.36 -9.47
N VAL A 50 -9.28 5.59 -9.93
CA VAL A 50 -10.60 5.52 -9.32
C VAL A 50 -10.82 4.16 -8.67
N LEU A 51 -11.52 4.17 -7.55
CA LEU A 51 -11.87 2.97 -6.81
C LEU A 51 -13.34 3.02 -6.43
N THR A 52 -14.04 1.91 -6.61
CA THR A 52 -15.39 1.70 -6.10
C THR A 52 -15.47 0.39 -5.33
N VAL A 53 -16.44 0.32 -4.42
CA VAL A 53 -16.91 -0.93 -3.83
C VAL A 53 -18.27 -1.29 -4.45
N PRO A 54 -18.63 -2.58 -4.55
CA PRO A 54 -19.96 -2.97 -5.03
C PRO A 54 -21.05 -2.40 -4.14
N THR A 55 -22.07 -1.80 -4.77
CA THR A 55 -23.28 -1.35 -4.08
C THR A 55 -24.29 -2.48 -3.85
N ASP A 56 -24.11 -3.59 -4.56
CA ASP A 56 -24.90 -4.82 -4.42
C ASP A 56 -23.98 -6.04 -4.62
N LYS A 57 -24.26 -7.13 -3.90
CA LYS A 57 -23.50 -8.39 -3.94
C LYS A 57 -24.50 -9.55 -4.09
N GLN A 58 -24.48 -10.22 -5.23
CA GLN A 58 -25.44 -11.27 -5.58
C GLN A 58 -24.74 -12.59 -5.91
N PRO A 59 -25.29 -13.75 -5.48
CA PRO A 59 -26.45 -13.90 -4.59
C PRO A 59 -26.10 -13.53 -3.13
N PRO A 60 -27.09 -13.12 -2.30
CA PRO A 60 -26.86 -12.70 -0.92
C PRO A 60 -26.57 -13.88 0.02
N SER A 61 -26.79 -15.11 -0.43
CA SER A 61 -26.52 -16.33 0.34
C SER A 61 -25.03 -16.70 0.40
N LEU A 62 -24.17 -15.94 -0.28
CA LEU A 62 -22.73 -16.17 -0.32
C LEU A 62 -21.99 -14.95 0.25
N ASP A 63 -20.95 -15.24 1.03
CA ASP A 63 -20.01 -14.22 1.46
C ASP A 63 -18.90 -14.08 0.40
N HIS A 64 -18.86 -12.92 -0.24
CA HIS A 64 -17.85 -12.58 -1.26
C HIS A 64 -16.66 -11.81 -0.67
N GLY A 65 -16.65 -11.56 0.64
CA GLY A 65 -15.67 -10.73 1.32
C GLY A 65 -15.70 -9.28 0.87
N ASP A 66 -14.59 -8.57 1.12
CA ASP A 66 -14.40 -7.21 0.63
C ASP A 66 -13.98 -7.22 -0.84
N MET A 67 -14.69 -6.42 -1.65
CA MET A 67 -14.48 -6.32 -3.08
C MET A 67 -14.20 -4.88 -3.46
N PHE A 68 -13.20 -4.68 -4.32
CA PHE A 68 -12.80 -3.38 -4.82
C PHE A 68 -12.60 -3.46 -6.33
N PHE A 69 -13.10 -2.48 -7.06
CA PHE A 69 -12.83 -2.30 -8.48
C PHE A 69 -11.97 -1.07 -8.65
N PHE A 70 -10.88 -1.19 -9.41
CA PHE A 70 -9.87 -0.17 -9.64
C PHE A 70 -9.72 0.08 -11.15
N VAL A 71 -9.63 1.36 -11.55
CA VAL A 71 -9.33 1.79 -12.93
C VAL A 71 -8.27 2.87 -12.92
#